data_AF-A0A2D8ERM1-F1
#
_entry.id   AF-A0A2D8ERM1-F1
#
_cell.length_a   1.000
_cell.length_b   1.000
_cell.length_c   1.000
_cell.angle_alpha   90.00
_cell.angle_beta   90.00
_cell.angle_gamma   90.00
#
_symmetry.space_group_name_H-M   'P 1'
#
loop_
_entity.id
_entity.type
_entity.pdbx_description
1 polymer ?
#
loop_
_entity_poly.entity_id
_entity_poly.type
_entity_poly.pdbx_seq_one_letter_code
_entity_poly.pdbx_strand_id
1 'polypeptide(L)'
;MKYIYLILIILFSCAAPKKCCSQIKKAFKFSTFYVAANGGTSLSDQDVYSVDGSVLDYDTILTPYDYSLTIGIRKIQRFQYEGSTPFKDGTETSFSDAANVGRSPFEYLFEVDYKRQEGVEYFDQQHFLRYVKPKWFTKVEYIKDGFADIEYYEATQRFRLNGKKKLSFNFGGVTRLAEPYGYDPLQEWTMATGDIHYTQLAIQEGYNVDVYNNEYKDPSGNVVATSSDVWNQVVIPIVLENYVDKKRNELDNQWQNSIVVGFDFYHYTKSFWLHSWGNFMPYHYDDGGEFSYHNFNDGEQWYDYSGGLIFGYKLNRNLGVFAEGKYNKYWNREWYDFKAGINYIIF
;
A
#
# COMPACT_ATOMS: atom_id res chain seq x y z
N MET A 1 11.23 18.22 -5.13
CA MET A 1 10.27 19.34 -5.00
C MET A 1 8.90 18.97 -4.39
N LYS A 2 8.53 17.68 -4.25
CA LYS A 2 7.24 17.24 -3.66
C LYS A 2 7.07 17.55 -2.15
N TYR A 3 8.14 17.56 -1.35
CA TYR A 3 8.08 17.77 0.11
C TYR A 3 7.82 19.23 0.57
N ILE A 4 7.98 20.21 -0.32
CA ILE A 4 7.82 21.63 0.01
C ILE A 4 6.33 22.01 0.20
N TYR A 5 5.42 21.32 -0.49
CA TYR A 5 3.98 21.61 -0.43
C TYR A 5 3.34 21.24 0.91
N LEU A 6 3.78 20.14 1.55
CA LEU A 6 3.27 19.73 2.86
C LEU A 6 3.67 20.73 3.96
N ILE A 7 4.91 21.23 3.91
CA ILE A 7 5.43 22.26 4.81
C ILE A 7 4.73 23.61 4.57
N LEU A 8 4.42 23.94 3.31
CA LEU A 8 3.68 25.17 2.98
C LEU A 8 2.25 25.16 3.53
N ILE A 9 1.56 24.02 3.52
CA ILE A 9 0.21 23.89 4.10
C ILE A 9 0.25 24.15 5.61
N ILE A 10 1.27 23.62 6.31
CA ILE A 10 1.47 23.84 7.75
C ILE A 10 1.81 25.31 8.05
N LEU A 11 2.63 25.95 7.21
CA LEU A 11 3.00 27.37 7.36
C LEU A 11 1.82 28.32 7.05
N PHE A 12 0.97 28.01 6.08
CA PHE A 12 -0.24 28.80 5.79
C PHE A 12 -1.27 28.75 6.92
N SER A 13 -1.30 27.68 7.74
CA SER A 13 -2.13 27.63 8.96
C SER A 13 -1.70 28.64 10.04
N CYS A 14 -0.46 29.13 10.01
CA CYS A 14 0.04 30.14 10.97
C CYS A 14 -0.34 31.59 10.60
N ALA A 15 -0.76 31.84 9.36
CA ALA A 15 -1.14 33.18 8.88
C ALA A 15 -2.66 33.45 8.92
N ALA A 16 -3.46 32.51 9.40
CA ALA A 16 -4.92 32.59 9.36
C ALA A 16 -5.52 33.47 10.50
N PRO A 17 -6.65 34.17 10.27
CA PRO A 17 -7.28 35.05 11.26
C PRO A 17 -7.67 34.30 12.55
N LYS A 18 -7.68 34.98 13.72
CA LYS A 18 -7.90 34.39 15.07
C LYS A 18 -9.07 33.38 15.18
N LYS A 19 -10.14 33.54 14.38
CA LYS A 19 -11.26 32.58 14.29
C LYS A 19 -10.88 31.24 13.67
N CYS A 20 -10.00 31.24 12.67
CA CYS A 20 -9.46 30.06 11.99
C CYS A 20 -8.54 29.26 12.92
N CYS A 21 -7.64 29.92 13.67
CA CYS A 21 -6.82 29.24 14.69
C CYS A 21 -7.67 28.49 15.74
N SER A 22 -8.82 29.04 16.12
CA SER A 22 -9.76 28.35 17.03
C SER A 22 -10.38 27.09 16.41
N GLN A 23 -10.68 27.11 15.11
CA GLN A 23 -11.22 25.97 14.37
C GLN A 23 -10.16 24.87 14.20
N ILE A 24 -8.92 25.24 13.86
CA ILE A 24 -7.78 24.31 13.77
C ILE A 24 -7.55 23.64 15.13
N LYS A 25 -7.49 24.42 16.21
CA LYS A 25 -7.33 23.86 17.57
C LYS A 25 -8.44 22.87 17.94
N LYS A 26 -9.68 23.09 17.49
CA LYS A 26 -10.79 22.14 17.69
C LYS A 26 -10.65 20.88 16.82
N ALA A 27 -10.18 21.02 15.58
CA ALA A 27 -9.96 19.90 14.67
C ALA A 27 -8.92 18.92 15.22
N PHE A 28 -7.79 19.44 15.71
CA PHE A 28 -6.68 18.66 16.31
C PHE A 28 -6.89 18.31 17.80
N LYS A 29 -8.03 18.69 18.41
CA LYS A 29 -8.33 18.30 19.80
C LYS A 29 -8.54 16.79 19.88
N PHE A 30 -7.90 16.14 20.86
CA PHE A 30 -7.88 14.68 21.10
C PHE A 30 -7.07 13.87 20.09
N SER A 31 -6.25 14.54 19.29
CA SER A 31 -5.31 13.87 18.41
C SER A 31 -4.09 13.40 19.20
N THR A 32 -3.51 12.29 18.77
CA THR A 32 -2.27 11.74 19.31
C THR A 32 -1.19 11.86 18.24
N PHE A 33 -0.14 12.63 18.53
CA PHE A 33 1.12 12.58 17.79
C PHE A 33 2.03 11.56 18.46
N TYR A 34 2.74 10.77 17.67
CA TYR A 34 3.62 9.72 18.15
C TYR A 34 4.79 9.50 17.20
N VAL A 35 5.88 9.03 17.79
CA VAL A 35 7.07 8.53 17.10
C VAL A 35 7.41 7.23 17.79
N ALA A 36 7.67 6.18 17.01
CA ALA A 36 7.99 4.87 17.52
C ALA A 36 9.13 4.24 16.73
N ALA A 37 9.91 3.42 17.42
CA ALA A 37 10.97 2.61 16.85
C ALA A 37 10.81 1.18 17.39
N ASN A 38 10.65 0.23 16.48
CA ASN A 38 10.51 -1.20 16.77
C ASN A 38 11.67 -1.94 16.08
N GLY A 39 12.17 -3.01 16.71
CA GLY A 39 13.25 -3.83 16.16
C GLY A 39 13.04 -5.30 16.48
N GLY A 40 13.46 -6.17 15.57
CA GLY A 40 13.32 -7.63 15.67
C GLY A 40 14.40 -8.37 14.89
N THR A 41 14.49 -9.68 15.10
CA THR A 41 15.34 -10.55 14.29
C THR A 41 14.80 -10.61 12.86
N SER A 42 15.70 -10.63 11.87
CA SER A 42 15.36 -10.80 10.45
C SER A 42 15.48 -12.27 10.03
N LEU A 43 15.63 -12.54 8.73
CA LEU A 43 16.00 -13.87 8.23
C LEU A 43 17.34 -14.30 8.84
N SER A 44 17.52 -15.61 9.00
CA SER A 44 18.80 -16.16 9.42
C SER A 44 19.86 -15.87 8.36
N ASP A 45 21.10 -15.62 8.80
CA ASP A 45 22.25 -15.54 7.90
C ASP A 45 22.31 -16.75 6.97
N GLN A 46 22.67 -16.51 5.70
CA GLN A 46 22.72 -17.54 4.68
C GLN A 46 24.17 -17.91 4.37
N ASP A 47 24.52 -19.17 4.62
CA ASP A 47 25.78 -19.73 4.15
C ASP A 47 25.68 -20.03 2.66
N VAL A 48 26.58 -19.45 1.86
CA VAL A 48 26.69 -19.66 0.42
C VAL A 48 27.97 -20.41 0.12
N TYR A 49 27.83 -21.47 -0.67
CA TYR A 49 28.95 -22.30 -1.11
C TYR A 49 29.21 -22.03 -2.58
N SER A 50 30.46 -21.77 -2.94
CA SER A 50 30.88 -21.64 -4.33
C SER A 50 32.12 -22.49 -4.61
N VAL A 51 32.42 -22.71 -5.89
CA VAL A 51 33.59 -23.49 -6.30
C VAL A 51 34.47 -22.60 -7.15
N ASP A 52 35.69 -22.32 -6.67
CA ASP A 52 36.75 -21.73 -7.47
C ASP A 52 37.71 -22.86 -7.91
N GLY A 53 37.54 -23.28 -9.16
CA GLY A 53 38.25 -24.43 -9.74
C GLY A 53 37.85 -25.76 -9.10
N SER A 54 38.55 -26.17 -8.03
CA SER A 54 38.31 -27.41 -7.26
C SER A 54 38.33 -27.19 -5.75
N VAL A 55 38.39 -25.93 -5.30
CA VAL A 55 38.34 -25.56 -3.89
C VAL A 55 36.92 -25.12 -3.57
N LEU A 56 36.36 -25.68 -2.50
CA LEU A 56 35.10 -25.19 -1.93
C LEU A 56 35.40 -23.88 -1.22
N ASP A 57 34.76 -22.81 -1.68
CA ASP A 57 34.70 -21.55 -0.99
C ASP A 57 33.37 -21.43 -0.23
N TYR A 58 33.40 -20.73 0.89
CA TYR A 58 32.24 -20.51 1.75
C TYR A 58 32.23 -19.04 2.18
N ASP A 59 31.06 -18.42 2.04
CA ASP A 59 30.79 -17.09 2.55
C ASP A 59 29.48 -17.09 3.33
N THR A 60 29.34 -16.18 4.29
CA THR A 60 28.10 -16.00 5.04
C THR A 60 27.52 -14.64 4.69
N ILE A 61 26.39 -14.65 4.01
CA ILE A 61 25.61 -13.45 3.74
C ILE A 61 24.90 -13.06 5.04
N LEU A 62 25.41 -12.01 5.68
CA LEU A 62 24.82 -11.44 6.88
C LEU A 62 23.48 -10.79 6.55
N THR A 63 22.46 -11.12 7.32
CA THR A 63 21.16 -10.46 7.24
C THR A 63 20.98 -9.55 8.45
N PRO A 64 21.08 -8.21 8.27
CA PRO A 64 20.81 -7.25 9.34
C PRO A 64 19.47 -7.47 10.05
N TYR A 65 19.28 -6.86 11.22
CA TYR A 65 18.01 -6.92 11.94
C TYR A 65 16.88 -6.18 11.20
N ASP A 66 15.65 -6.63 11.42
CA ASP A 66 14.45 -5.95 10.93
C ASP A 66 14.06 -4.82 11.89
N TYR A 67 13.55 -3.74 11.34
CA TYR A 67 13.20 -2.55 12.11
C TYR A 67 12.00 -1.83 11.51
N SER A 68 11.33 -1.01 12.32
CA SER A 68 10.28 -0.10 11.87
C SER A 68 10.40 1.22 12.62
N LEU A 69 10.56 2.32 11.88
CA LEU A 69 10.53 3.68 12.38
C LEU A 69 9.26 4.34 11.91
N THR A 70 8.36 4.60 12.84
CA THR A 70 7.02 5.14 12.56
C THR A 70 6.90 6.55 13.11
N ILE A 71 6.39 7.47 12.30
CA ILE A 71 5.96 8.80 12.74
C ILE A 71 4.51 9.02 12.32
N GLY A 72 3.67 9.46 13.25
CA GLY A 72 2.27 9.64 12.94
C GLY A 72 1.52 10.65 13.80
N ILE A 73 0.39 11.11 13.26
CA ILE A 73 -0.63 11.83 14.00
C ILE A 73 -2.01 11.27 13.64
N ARG A 74 -2.77 10.87 14.66
CA ARG A 74 -4.09 10.28 14.46
C ARG A 74 -5.17 10.85 15.36
N LYS A 75 -6.39 10.87 14.86
CA LYS A 75 -7.62 11.13 15.61
C LYS A 75 -8.69 10.17 15.10
N ILE A 76 -8.77 9.01 15.74
CA ILE A 76 -9.69 7.93 15.36
C ILE A 76 -10.39 7.47 16.63
N GLN A 77 -11.73 7.41 16.57
CA GLN A 77 -12.51 6.95 17.71
C GLN A 77 -12.67 5.44 17.66
N ARG A 78 -12.06 4.75 18.62
CA ARG A 78 -12.10 3.29 18.73
C ARG A 78 -13.52 2.72 18.81
N PHE A 79 -13.73 1.57 18.17
CA PHE A 79 -14.93 0.77 18.32
C PHE A 79 -14.96 0.03 19.67
N GLN A 80 -16.16 -0.33 20.14
CA GLN A 80 -16.32 -0.93 21.47
C GLN A 80 -15.68 -2.32 21.61
N TYR A 81 -15.38 -3.01 20.51
CA TYR A 81 -14.68 -4.28 20.54
C TYR A 81 -13.15 -4.13 20.57
N GLU A 82 -12.63 -2.92 20.37
CA GLU A 82 -11.19 -2.68 20.31
C GLU A 82 -10.58 -2.50 21.70
N GLY A 83 -9.44 -3.15 21.92
CA GLY A 83 -8.65 -2.96 23.15
C GLY A 83 -8.05 -1.57 23.24
N SER A 84 -7.77 -1.11 24.46
CA SER A 84 -7.06 0.14 24.70
C SER A 84 -5.58 -0.10 24.99
N THR A 85 -4.71 0.49 24.18
CA THR A 85 -3.28 0.66 24.49
C THR A 85 -3.03 2.01 25.16
N PRO A 86 -2.13 2.08 26.17
CA PRO A 86 -1.80 3.34 26.84
C PRO A 86 -0.96 4.28 25.97
N PHE A 87 -0.09 3.71 25.14
CA PHE A 87 0.80 4.46 24.23
C PHE A 87 0.52 4.10 22.78
N LYS A 88 1.03 4.95 21.89
CA LYS A 88 1.09 4.69 20.46
C LYS A 88 2.49 4.25 20.08
N ASP A 89 2.62 3.06 19.52
CA ASP A 89 3.90 2.42 19.22
C ASP A 89 4.11 2.13 17.73
N GLY A 90 3.23 2.64 16.86
CA GLY A 90 3.33 2.44 15.42
C GLY A 90 2.91 1.04 14.97
N THR A 91 2.48 0.18 15.89
CA THR A 91 1.96 -1.16 15.58
C THR A 91 0.45 -1.22 15.64
N GLU A 92 -0.23 -0.06 15.73
CA GLU A 92 -1.67 0.03 15.82
C GLU A 92 -2.40 -0.46 14.57
N THR A 93 -2.53 -1.77 14.45
CA THR A 93 -3.27 -2.43 13.39
C THR A 93 -4.73 -2.58 13.79
N SER A 94 -5.59 -1.72 13.24
CA SER A 94 -7.04 -1.97 13.24
C SER A 94 -7.54 -2.15 11.83
N PHE A 95 -8.09 -3.34 11.54
CA PHE A 95 -8.82 -3.57 10.28
C PHE A 95 -9.97 -2.58 10.09
N SER A 96 -10.52 -2.04 11.17
CA SER A 96 -11.66 -1.11 11.10
C SER A 96 -11.28 0.29 10.60
N ASP A 97 -9.99 0.62 10.57
CA ASP A 97 -9.52 1.86 9.94
C ASP A 97 -9.84 1.86 8.43
N ALA A 98 -9.93 0.66 7.81
CA ALA A 98 -10.33 0.48 6.42
C ALA A 98 -11.86 0.53 6.18
N ALA A 99 -12.69 0.57 7.23
CA ALA A 99 -14.15 0.69 7.07
C ALA A 99 -14.51 2.01 6.37
N ASN A 100 -15.68 2.11 5.72
CA ASN A 100 -16.06 3.39 5.09
C ASN A 100 -16.42 4.45 6.13
N VAL A 101 -16.86 4.03 7.31
CA VAL A 101 -17.39 4.90 8.36
C VAL A 101 -16.76 4.57 9.70
N GLY A 102 -16.26 5.62 10.38
CA GLY A 102 -15.80 5.55 11.76
C GLY A 102 -16.88 5.96 12.77
N ARG A 103 -16.50 6.00 14.05
CA ARG A 103 -17.42 6.39 15.13
C ARG A 103 -17.51 7.89 15.34
N SER A 104 -16.43 8.62 15.04
CA SER A 104 -16.43 10.07 15.07
C SER A 104 -16.84 10.64 13.70
N PRO A 105 -17.60 11.75 13.65
CA PRO A 105 -17.93 12.43 12.39
C PRO A 105 -16.72 12.93 11.61
N PHE A 106 -15.59 13.14 12.27
CA PHE A 106 -14.35 13.59 11.66
C PHE A 106 -13.19 12.80 12.26
N GLU A 107 -12.47 12.10 11.39
CA GLU A 107 -11.34 11.24 11.74
C GLU A 107 -10.23 11.38 10.73
N TYR A 108 -9.00 11.16 11.18
CA TYR A 108 -7.84 11.19 10.31
C TYR A 108 -6.69 10.36 10.86
N LEU A 109 -5.81 9.94 9.95
CA LEU A 109 -4.51 9.34 10.19
C LEU A 109 -3.54 10.00 9.22
N PHE A 110 -2.37 10.37 9.70
CA PHE A 110 -1.23 10.64 8.86
C PHE A 110 -0.07 9.86 9.45
N GLU A 111 0.44 8.88 8.74
CA GLU A 111 1.45 7.94 9.21
C GLU A 111 2.47 7.66 8.10
N VAL A 112 3.74 7.63 8.48
CA VAL A 112 4.86 7.27 7.63
C VAL A 112 5.68 6.23 8.37
N ASP A 113 6.01 5.15 7.66
CA ASP A 113 6.75 4.02 8.17
C ASP A 113 7.97 3.77 7.29
N TYR A 114 9.15 3.89 7.91
CA TYR A 114 10.38 3.40 7.32
C TYR A 114 10.73 2.07 7.98
N LYS A 115 10.51 0.97 7.27
CA LYS A 115 10.65 -0.37 7.82
C LYS A 115 11.55 -1.25 6.96
N ARG A 116 12.26 -2.17 7.60
CA ARG A 116 12.91 -3.30 6.95
C ARG A 116 12.22 -4.58 7.40
N GLN A 117 11.76 -5.37 6.44
CA GLN A 117 11.10 -6.63 6.67
C GLN A 117 11.68 -7.66 5.71
N GLU A 118 12.15 -8.79 6.25
CA GLU A 118 12.66 -9.93 5.46
C GLU A 118 13.79 -9.53 4.49
N GLY A 119 14.65 -8.62 4.90
CA GLY A 119 15.76 -8.17 4.08
C GLY A 119 15.47 -6.97 3.17
N VAL A 120 14.20 -6.63 2.97
CA VAL A 120 13.76 -5.58 2.03
C VAL A 120 13.33 -4.34 2.81
N GLU A 121 13.77 -3.18 2.35
CA GLU A 121 13.40 -1.89 2.92
C GLU A 121 12.17 -1.31 2.22
N TYR A 122 11.22 -0.82 3.01
CA TYR A 122 9.97 -0.23 2.56
C TYR A 122 9.81 1.17 3.17
N PHE A 123 9.33 2.09 2.35
CA PHE A 123 8.89 3.41 2.79
C PHE A 123 7.39 3.54 2.55
N ASP A 124 6.63 3.15 3.56
CA ASP A 124 5.19 3.07 3.51
C ASP A 124 4.56 4.34 4.06
N GLN A 125 3.39 4.67 3.54
CA GLN A 125 2.63 5.83 3.97
C GLN A 125 1.15 5.52 3.97
N GLN A 126 0.48 5.89 5.06
CA GLN A 126 -0.97 5.82 5.16
C GLN A 126 -1.50 7.15 5.69
N HIS A 127 -2.12 7.92 4.79
CA HIS A 127 -2.77 9.17 5.14
C HIS A 127 -4.23 9.09 4.77
N PHE A 128 -5.14 9.40 5.70
CA PHE A 128 -6.53 9.61 5.35
C PHE A 128 -7.17 10.71 6.18
N LEU A 129 -8.16 11.35 5.56
CA LEU A 129 -9.10 12.27 6.17
C LEU A 129 -10.51 11.82 5.84
N ARG A 130 -11.33 11.59 6.85
CA ARG A 130 -12.71 11.12 6.68
C ARG A 130 -13.68 12.03 7.41
N TYR A 131 -14.75 12.42 6.71
CA TYR A 131 -15.88 13.15 7.27
C TYR A 131 -17.20 12.44 7.01
N VAL A 132 -17.92 12.11 8.08
CA VAL A 132 -19.12 11.29 8.04
C VAL A 132 -20.32 12.05 8.57
N LYS A 133 -21.40 12.08 7.79
CA LYS A 133 -22.74 12.54 8.18
C LYS A 133 -23.79 11.45 8.00
N PRO A 134 -25.01 11.63 8.54
CA PRO A 134 -26.08 10.65 8.38
C PRO A 134 -26.55 10.44 6.92
N LYS A 135 -26.36 11.42 6.02
CA LYS A 135 -26.85 11.34 4.63
C LYS A 135 -25.74 11.21 3.59
N TRP A 136 -24.49 11.44 3.99
CA TRP A 136 -23.34 11.45 3.08
C TRP A 136 -22.05 11.28 3.87
N PHE A 137 -20.99 10.88 3.19
CA PHE A 137 -19.62 10.96 3.71
C PHE A 137 -18.64 11.29 2.59
N THR A 138 -17.47 11.78 2.98
CA THR A 138 -16.32 11.94 2.10
C THR A 138 -15.08 11.41 2.77
N LYS A 139 -14.15 10.93 1.95
CA LYS A 139 -12.84 10.45 2.39
C LYS A 139 -11.81 10.90 1.35
N VAL A 140 -10.68 11.39 1.80
CA VAL A 140 -9.49 11.56 0.98
C VAL A 140 -8.40 10.71 1.61
N GLU A 141 -7.71 9.91 0.82
CA GLU A 141 -6.60 9.09 1.28
C GLU A 141 -5.43 9.09 0.31
N TYR A 142 -4.26 8.84 0.86
CA TYR A 142 -3.05 8.49 0.14
C TYR A 142 -2.49 7.24 0.79
N ILE A 143 -2.27 6.22 -0.04
CA ILE A 143 -1.69 4.95 0.37
C ILE A 143 -0.45 4.74 -0.48
N LYS A 144 0.65 4.41 0.19
CA LYS A 144 1.83 3.81 -0.40
C LYS A 144 2.16 2.58 0.44
N ASP A 145 2.06 1.42 -0.18
CA ASP A 145 2.37 0.12 0.42
C ASP A 145 3.39 -0.56 -0.50
N GLY A 146 4.65 -0.53 -0.08
CA GLY A 146 5.74 -1.10 -0.86
C GLY A 146 5.69 -2.62 -0.93
N PHE A 147 5.04 -3.29 0.03
CA PHE A 147 4.90 -4.75 0.02
C PHE A 147 3.81 -5.21 -0.96
N ALA A 148 2.70 -4.48 -1.01
CA ALA A 148 1.63 -4.72 -1.98
C ALA A 148 1.92 -4.14 -3.38
N ASP A 149 2.99 -3.35 -3.53
CA ASP A 149 3.34 -2.60 -4.74
C ASP A 149 2.16 -1.74 -5.24
N ILE A 150 1.67 -0.89 -4.33
CA ILE A 150 0.51 -0.01 -4.54
C ILE A 150 0.81 1.40 -4.03
N GLU A 151 0.59 2.40 -4.88
CA GLU A 151 0.68 3.83 -4.57
C GLU A 151 -0.47 4.61 -5.26
N TYR A 152 -1.36 5.22 -4.49
CA TYR A 152 -2.42 6.07 -5.05
C TYR A 152 -2.94 7.13 -4.07
N TYR A 153 -3.47 8.21 -4.63
CA TYR A 153 -4.40 9.10 -3.95
C TYR A 153 -5.83 8.72 -4.33
N GLU A 154 -6.75 8.72 -3.37
CA GLU A 154 -8.17 8.52 -3.61
C GLU A 154 -8.99 9.62 -2.92
N ALA A 155 -9.93 10.21 -3.66
CA ALA A 155 -10.95 11.10 -3.15
C ALA A 155 -12.32 10.47 -3.42
N THR A 156 -13.08 10.22 -2.36
CA THR A 156 -14.36 9.56 -2.38
C THR A 156 -15.44 10.51 -1.85
N GLN A 157 -16.58 10.57 -2.54
CA GLN A 157 -17.78 11.30 -2.10
C GLN A 157 -19.01 10.41 -2.32
N ARG A 158 -19.74 10.08 -1.24
CA ARG A 158 -20.87 9.14 -1.31
C ARG A 158 -22.09 9.62 -0.53
N PHE A 159 -23.26 9.35 -1.09
CA PHE A 159 -24.54 9.41 -0.40
C PHE A 159 -24.75 8.15 0.45
N ARG A 160 -25.46 8.31 1.55
CA ARG A 160 -25.75 7.25 2.51
C ARG A 160 -27.23 7.04 2.69
N LEU A 161 -27.64 5.79 2.60
CA LEU A 161 -28.97 5.30 2.92
C LEU A 161 -28.89 4.58 4.27
N ASN A 162 -28.93 5.40 5.33
CA ASN A 162 -28.98 4.89 6.70
C ASN A 162 -30.41 4.46 7.02
N GLY A 163 -30.68 3.16 7.06
CA GLY A 163 -31.93 2.65 7.61
C GLY A 163 -32.04 2.94 9.12
N LYS A 164 -33.19 2.61 9.74
CA LYS A 164 -33.34 2.63 11.22
C LYS A 164 -32.51 1.54 11.94
N LYS A 165 -31.62 0.84 11.21
CA LYS A 165 -30.90 -0.36 11.62
C LYS A 165 -29.39 -0.13 11.59
N LYS A 166 -28.64 -1.15 12.01
CA LYS A 166 -27.17 -1.21 12.05
C LYS A 166 -26.49 -1.28 10.67
N LEU A 167 -27.27 -1.44 9.61
CA LEU A 167 -26.83 -1.55 8.22
C LEU A 167 -27.06 -0.22 7.47
N SER A 168 -26.04 0.20 6.75
CA SER A 168 -26.00 1.41 5.92
C SER A 168 -25.56 1.01 4.52
N PHE A 169 -26.29 1.45 3.49
CA PHE A 169 -25.82 1.36 2.11
C PHE A 169 -25.31 2.72 1.66
N ASN A 170 -24.35 2.73 0.75
CA ASN A 170 -23.77 3.95 0.21
C ASN A 170 -23.54 3.83 -1.31
N PHE A 171 -23.60 4.98 -1.98
CA PHE A 171 -23.37 5.10 -3.42
C PHE A 171 -22.75 6.46 -3.73
N GLY A 172 -21.82 6.53 -4.66
CA GLY A 172 -21.26 7.79 -5.12
C GLY A 172 -20.14 7.63 -6.13
N GLY A 173 -19.20 8.57 -6.09
CA GLY A 173 -18.05 8.62 -6.97
C GLY A 173 -16.74 8.49 -6.20
N VAL A 174 -15.74 7.95 -6.90
CA VAL A 174 -14.34 7.85 -6.48
C VAL A 174 -13.50 8.48 -7.57
N THR A 175 -12.55 9.32 -7.19
CA THR A 175 -11.52 9.85 -8.07
C THR A 175 -10.17 9.39 -7.54
N ARG A 176 -9.37 8.73 -8.37
CA ARG A 176 -8.01 8.31 -8.03
C ARG A 176 -6.97 9.03 -8.87
N LEU A 177 -5.82 9.23 -8.25
CA LEU A 177 -4.59 9.63 -8.92
C LEU A 177 -3.53 8.59 -8.58
N ALA A 178 -3.22 7.72 -9.53
CA ALA A 178 -2.38 6.54 -9.35
C ALA A 178 -1.33 6.47 -10.45
N GLU A 179 -0.27 5.68 -10.27
CA GLU A 179 0.61 5.35 -11.39
C GLU A 179 -0.14 4.59 -12.49
N PRO A 180 0.39 4.54 -13.72
CA PRO A 180 -0.24 3.80 -14.82
C PRO A 180 -0.08 2.29 -14.63
N TYR A 181 -0.93 1.72 -13.77
CA TYR A 181 -1.00 0.28 -13.56
C TYR A 181 -1.27 -0.46 -14.88
N GLY A 182 -0.72 -1.67 -15.01
CA GLY A 182 -0.85 -2.48 -16.23
C GLY A 182 0.12 -2.09 -17.36
N TYR A 183 0.78 -0.93 -17.30
CA TYR A 183 1.81 -0.57 -18.28
C TYR A 183 3.05 -1.47 -18.13
N ASP A 184 3.41 -2.13 -19.22
CA ASP A 184 4.63 -2.93 -19.34
C ASP A 184 5.64 -2.25 -20.28
N PRO A 185 6.69 -1.59 -19.74
CA PRO A 185 7.72 -0.97 -20.56
C PRO A 185 8.49 -1.95 -21.45
N LEU A 186 8.49 -3.25 -21.15
CA LEU A 186 9.20 -4.26 -21.95
C LEU A 186 8.40 -4.72 -23.17
N GLN A 187 7.13 -4.33 -23.27
CA GLN A 187 6.27 -4.72 -24.39
C GLN A 187 6.84 -4.23 -25.74
N GLU A 188 7.42 -3.02 -25.79
CA GLU A 188 8.05 -2.47 -27.00
C GLU A 188 9.31 -3.25 -27.43
N TRP A 189 9.92 -3.97 -26.49
CA TRP A 189 11.11 -4.80 -26.69
C TRP A 189 10.79 -6.27 -26.95
N THR A 190 9.51 -6.63 -26.83
CA THR A 190 9.02 -7.99 -27.00
C THR A 190 8.70 -8.25 -28.47
N MET A 191 9.32 -9.28 -29.03
CA MET A 191 9.08 -9.70 -30.41
C MET A 191 7.73 -10.40 -30.55
N ALA A 192 7.26 -10.56 -31.79
CA ALA A 192 6.07 -11.36 -32.10
C ALA A 192 6.19 -12.84 -31.69
N THR A 193 7.41 -13.34 -31.49
CA THR A 193 7.69 -14.69 -30.94
C THR A 193 7.52 -14.79 -29.43
N GLY A 194 7.46 -13.65 -28.72
CA GLY A 194 7.42 -13.56 -27.27
C GLY A 194 8.80 -13.38 -26.61
N ASP A 195 9.90 -13.47 -27.36
CA ASP A 195 11.23 -13.22 -26.78
C ASP A 195 11.55 -11.71 -26.76
N ILE A 196 12.37 -11.30 -25.79
CA ILE A 196 12.75 -9.90 -25.58
C ILE A 196 14.10 -9.62 -26.23
N HIS A 197 14.24 -8.47 -26.91
CA HIS A 197 15.52 -7.98 -27.44
C HIS A 197 16.43 -7.39 -26.33
N TYR A 198 16.68 -8.17 -25.26
CA TYR A 198 17.34 -7.70 -24.05
C TYR A 198 18.76 -7.16 -24.26
N THR A 199 19.55 -7.75 -25.18
CA THR A 199 20.90 -7.26 -25.49
C THR A 199 20.86 -5.90 -26.18
N GLN A 200 19.89 -5.67 -27.08
CA GLN A 200 19.73 -4.39 -27.76
C GLN A 200 19.28 -3.31 -26.76
N LEU A 201 18.36 -3.66 -25.86
CA LEU A 201 17.94 -2.80 -24.75
C LEU A 201 19.13 -2.41 -23.88
N ALA A 202 19.95 -3.37 -23.46
CA ALA A 202 21.14 -3.11 -22.66
C ALA A 202 22.11 -2.15 -23.37
N ILE A 203 22.33 -2.35 -24.68
CA ILE A 203 23.17 -1.44 -25.49
C ILE A 203 22.59 -0.02 -25.53
N GLN A 204 21.27 0.14 -25.63
CA GLN A 204 20.64 1.46 -25.56
C GLN A 204 20.76 2.12 -24.19
N GLU A 205 20.71 1.33 -23.12
CA GLU A 205 21.00 1.81 -21.75
C GLU A 205 22.50 2.05 -21.50
N GLY A 206 23.35 1.86 -22.52
CA GLY A 206 24.77 2.24 -22.50
C GLY A 206 25.75 1.10 -22.21
N TYR A 207 25.28 -0.15 -22.09
CA TYR A 207 26.15 -1.30 -21.92
C TYR A 207 26.93 -1.60 -23.19
N ASN A 208 28.15 -2.13 -23.03
CA ASN A 208 28.97 -2.60 -24.14
C ASN A 208 29.07 -4.12 -24.10
N VAL A 209 28.81 -4.78 -25.24
CA VAL A 209 28.79 -6.23 -25.34
C VAL A 209 29.81 -6.65 -26.41
N ASP A 210 30.96 -7.17 -25.96
CA ASP A 210 31.97 -7.77 -26.83
C ASP A 210 31.93 -9.30 -26.68
N VAL A 211 31.11 -9.93 -27.51
CA VAL A 211 30.95 -11.39 -27.53
C VAL A 211 32.24 -12.10 -27.98
N TYR A 212 33.06 -11.47 -28.83
CA TYR A 212 34.28 -12.09 -29.34
C TYR A 212 35.34 -12.22 -28.25
N ASN A 213 35.50 -11.18 -27.43
CA ASN A 213 36.44 -11.17 -26.30
C ASN A 213 35.80 -11.66 -24.98
N ASN A 214 34.53 -12.06 -25.00
CA ASN A 214 33.73 -12.38 -23.80
C ASN A 214 33.78 -11.27 -22.74
N GLU A 215 33.71 -10.00 -23.15
CA GLU A 215 33.81 -8.86 -22.25
C GLU A 215 32.51 -8.06 -22.31
N TYR A 216 31.80 -7.97 -21.18
CA TYR A 216 30.54 -7.25 -21.06
C TYR A 216 30.73 -6.11 -20.06
N LYS A 217 30.45 -4.87 -20.46
CA LYS A 217 30.74 -3.68 -19.66
C LYS A 217 29.49 -2.89 -19.32
N ASP A 218 29.46 -2.33 -18.11
CA ASP A 218 28.47 -1.35 -17.70
C ASP A 218 28.65 0.00 -18.44
N PRO A 219 27.69 0.94 -18.31
CA PRO A 219 27.82 2.27 -18.91
C PRO A 219 29.01 3.10 -18.40
N SER A 220 29.63 2.71 -17.28
CA SER A 220 30.84 3.36 -16.75
C SER A 220 32.13 2.75 -17.31
N GLY A 221 32.04 1.67 -18.09
CA GLY A 221 33.16 0.97 -18.70
C GLY A 221 33.76 -0.16 -17.85
N ASN A 222 33.15 -0.52 -16.71
CA ASN A 222 33.62 -1.62 -15.88
C ASN A 222 33.12 -2.96 -16.43
N VAL A 223 33.97 -3.99 -16.39
CA VAL A 223 33.58 -5.35 -16.78
C VAL A 223 32.64 -5.94 -15.72
N VAL A 224 31.41 -6.23 -16.12
CA VAL A 224 30.36 -6.81 -15.27
C VAL A 224 30.10 -8.28 -15.52
N ALA A 225 30.52 -8.80 -16.67
CA ALA A 225 30.56 -10.23 -16.94
C ALA A 225 31.72 -10.59 -17.87
N THR A 226 32.23 -11.81 -17.70
CA THR A 226 33.26 -12.41 -18.58
C THR A 226 32.76 -13.67 -19.29
N SER A 227 31.46 -13.95 -19.21
CA SER A 227 30.79 -15.04 -19.91
C SER A 227 29.36 -14.65 -20.26
N SER A 228 28.82 -15.23 -21.33
CA SER A 228 27.43 -15.02 -21.74
C SER A 228 26.43 -15.50 -20.68
N ASP A 229 26.78 -16.52 -19.89
CA ASP A 229 25.91 -17.07 -18.86
C ASP A 229 25.74 -16.10 -17.69
N VAL A 230 26.84 -15.50 -17.22
CA VAL A 230 26.80 -14.47 -16.17
C VAL A 230 26.08 -13.23 -16.68
N TRP A 231 26.33 -12.84 -17.93
CA TRP A 231 25.60 -11.74 -18.58
C TRP A 231 24.09 -11.98 -18.57
N ASN A 232 23.64 -13.13 -19.08
CA ASN A 232 22.21 -13.42 -19.23
C ASN A 232 21.50 -13.69 -17.90
N GLN A 233 22.14 -14.35 -16.94
CA GLN A 233 21.48 -14.82 -15.72
C GLN A 233 21.61 -13.85 -14.54
N VAL A 234 22.62 -12.97 -14.55
CA VAL A 234 22.90 -12.07 -13.42
C VAL A 234 22.77 -10.62 -13.85
N VAL A 235 23.40 -10.22 -14.96
CA VAL A 235 23.45 -8.81 -15.35
C VAL A 235 22.14 -8.36 -16.02
N ILE A 236 21.65 -9.10 -17.02
CA ILE A 236 20.45 -8.74 -17.77
C ILE A 236 19.20 -8.57 -16.88
N PRO A 237 18.90 -9.43 -15.89
CA PRO A 237 17.78 -9.20 -14.98
C PRO A 237 17.83 -7.82 -14.31
N ILE A 238 19.01 -7.41 -13.84
CA ILE A 238 19.23 -6.09 -13.21
C ILE A 238 19.03 -4.95 -14.23
N VAL A 239 19.51 -5.13 -15.48
CA VAL A 239 19.30 -4.15 -16.55
C VAL A 239 17.81 -3.96 -16.85
N LEU A 240 17.07 -5.06 -16.95
CA LEU A 240 15.63 -5.03 -17.23
C LEU A 240 14.84 -4.39 -16.09
N GLU A 241 15.14 -4.75 -14.83
CA GLU A 241 14.54 -4.15 -13.63
C GLU A 241 14.77 -2.63 -13.60
N ASN A 242 16.03 -2.20 -13.74
CA ASN A 242 16.37 -0.78 -13.77
C ASN A 242 15.68 -0.03 -14.92
N TYR A 243 15.55 -0.65 -16.09
CA TYR A 243 14.85 -0.06 -17.23
C TYR A 243 13.36 0.13 -16.95
N VAL A 244 12.70 -0.90 -16.42
CA VAL A 244 11.27 -0.86 -16.07
C VAL A 244 11.02 0.21 -15.02
N ASP A 245 11.82 0.25 -13.95
CA ASP A 245 11.70 1.24 -12.89
C ASP A 245 11.91 2.66 -13.40
N LYS A 246 12.93 2.87 -14.24
CA LYS A 246 13.19 4.16 -14.88
C LYS A 246 11.99 4.61 -15.72
N LYS A 247 11.46 3.73 -16.58
CA LYS A 247 10.33 4.04 -17.47
C LYS A 247 9.05 4.32 -16.70
N ARG A 248 8.76 3.57 -15.63
CA ARG A 248 7.62 3.85 -14.75
C ARG A 248 7.76 5.20 -14.05
N ASN A 249 8.95 5.53 -13.56
CA ASN A 249 9.23 6.81 -12.90
C ASN A 249 9.20 8.03 -13.86
N GLU A 250 9.34 7.82 -15.17
CA GLU A 250 9.19 8.86 -16.19
C GLU A 250 7.72 9.24 -16.44
N LEU A 251 6.76 8.40 -16.04
CA LEU A 251 5.34 8.60 -16.29
C LEU A 251 4.65 9.43 -15.20
N ASP A 252 3.73 10.29 -15.63
CA ASP A 252 2.85 11.01 -14.73
C ASP A 252 1.72 10.11 -14.20
N ASN A 253 1.28 10.36 -12.97
CA ASN A 253 0.11 9.70 -12.41
C ASN A 253 -1.15 9.99 -13.24
N GLN A 254 -1.98 8.98 -13.41
CA GLN A 254 -3.22 9.01 -14.18
C GLN A 254 -4.42 9.31 -13.29
N TRP A 255 -5.35 10.13 -13.81
CA TRP A 255 -6.63 10.41 -13.17
C TRP A 255 -7.65 9.35 -13.56
N GLN A 256 -8.30 8.75 -12.58
CA GLN A 256 -9.34 7.75 -12.81
C GLN A 256 -10.60 8.09 -12.04
N ASN A 257 -11.74 8.08 -12.71
CA ASN A 257 -13.03 8.35 -12.09
C ASN A 257 -13.89 7.09 -12.12
N SER A 258 -14.47 6.72 -10.99
CA SER A 258 -15.20 5.46 -10.84
C SER A 258 -16.52 5.68 -10.10
N ILE A 259 -17.52 4.89 -10.48
CA ILE A 259 -18.75 4.77 -9.69
C ILE A 259 -18.49 3.78 -8.56
N VAL A 260 -19.02 4.03 -7.37
CA VAL A 260 -18.90 3.10 -6.24
C VAL A 260 -20.23 2.87 -5.54
N VAL A 261 -20.50 1.61 -5.24
CA VAL A 261 -21.53 1.16 -4.30
C VAL A 261 -20.86 0.52 -3.09
N GLY A 262 -21.46 0.65 -1.92
CA GLY A 262 -20.90 0.03 -0.72
C GLY A 262 -21.92 -0.19 0.37
N PHE A 263 -21.48 -0.89 1.40
CA PHE A 263 -22.25 -1.08 2.63
C PHE A 263 -21.37 -0.98 3.86
N ASP A 264 -22.00 -0.71 4.98
CA ASP A 264 -21.41 -0.68 6.31
C ASP A 264 -22.38 -1.30 7.31
N PHE A 265 -21.91 -2.25 8.10
CA PHE A 265 -22.68 -2.91 9.13
C PHE A 265 -21.90 -2.94 10.45
N TYR A 266 -22.50 -2.42 11.52
CA TYR A 266 -21.86 -2.43 12.84
C TYR A 266 -22.82 -2.91 13.94
N HIS A 267 -22.48 -4.02 14.58
CA HIS A 267 -23.18 -4.59 15.72
C HIS A 267 -22.21 -4.91 16.85
N TYR A 268 -22.56 -4.46 18.06
CA TYR A 268 -21.81 -4.80 19.27
C TYR A 268 -22.71 -5.15 20.46
N THR A 269 -22.29 -6.18 21.17
CA THR A 269 -22.72 -6.62 22.51
C THR A 269 -21.50 -7.15 23.26
N LYS A 270 -21.62 -7.40 24.57
CA LYS A 270 -20.49 -7.90 25.38
C LYS A 270 -19.99 -9.30 25.00
N SER A 271 -20.84 -10.13 24.39
CA SER A 271 -20.55 -11.51 23.99
C SER A 271 -20.47 -11.71 22.47
N PHE A 272 -20.88 -10.73 21.68
CA PHE A 272 -20.93 -10.81 20.22
C PHE A 272 -20.69 -9.46 19.59
N TRP A 273 -19.78 -9.39 18.62
CA TRP A 273 -19.62 -8.23 17.75
C TRP A 273 -19.38 -8.66 16.31
N LEU A 274 -19.94 -7.86 15.40
CA LEU A 274 -19.76 -7.99 13.97
C LEU A 274 -19.68 -6.59 13.37
N HIS A 275 -18.55 -6.29 12.75
CA HIS A 275 -18.34 -5.09 11.95
C HIS A 275 -17.89 -5.52 10.57
N SER A 276 -18.62 -5.14 9.53
CA SER A 276 -18.29 -5.48 8.15
C SER A 276 -18.61 -4.32 7.22
N TRP A 277 -17.82 -4.19 6.18
CA TRP A 277 -17.97 -3.18 5.14
C TRP A 277 -17.57 -3.77 3.80
N GLY A 278 -18.07 -3.16 2.73
CA GLY A 278 -17.71 -3.52 1.37
C GLY A 278 -17.86 -2.34 0.44
N ASN A 279 -17.04 -2.34 -0.60
CA ASN A 279 -16.94 -1.36 -1.66
C ASN A 279 -16.81 -2.10 -2.97
N PHE A 280 -17.61 -1.73 -3.95
CA PHE A 280 -17.56 -2.28 -5.28
C PHE A 280 -17.67 -1.14 -6.28
N MET A 281 -16.70 -1.09 -7.19
CA MET A 281 -16.60 -0.12 -8.27
C MET A 281 -16.82 -0.86 -9.59
N PRO A 282 -18.07 -0.89 -10.09
CA PRO A 282 -18.42 -1.65 -11.29
C PRO A 282 -18.01 -0.96 -12.60
N TYR A 283 -17.64 0.32 -12.52
CA TYR A 283 -17.47 1.15 -13.70
C TYR A 283 -16.38 2.18 -13.46
N HIS A 284 -15.46 2.24 -14.42
CA HIS A 284 -14.35 3.16 -14.49
C HIS A 284 -14.49 3.97 -15.79
N TYR A 285 -14.49 5.30 -15.66
CA TYR A 285 -14.55 6.21 -16.79
C TYR A 285 -13.27 6.12 -17.60
N ASP A 286 -13.43 5.87 -18.90
CA ASP A 286 -12.34 5.90 -19.87
C ASP A 286 -12.26 7.31 -20.46
N ASP A 287 -11.12 7.98 -20.26
CA ASP A 287 -10.83 9.28 -20.82
C ASP A 287 -10.07 9.21 -22.15
N GLY A 288 -9.75 8.01 -22.64
CA GLY A 288 -8.97 7.76 -23.85
C GLY A 288 -7.48 8.08 -23.71
N GLY A 289 -6.96 8.21 -22.48
CA GLY A 289 -5.54 8.41 -22.23
C GLY A 289 -4.69 7.22 -22.67
N GLU A 290 -3.50 7.47 -23.22
CA GLU A 290 -2.58 6.42 -23.71
C GLU A 290 -2.19 5.43 -22.61
N PHE A 291 -2.00 5.91 -21.38
CA PHE A 291 -1.66 5.09 -20.22
C PHE A 291 -2.87 4.75 -19.33
N SER A 292 -4.09 4.86 -19.88
CA SER A 292 -5.30 4.41 -19.19
C SER A 292 -5.26 2.90 -18.97
N TYR A 293 -5.72 2.45 -17.80
CA TYR A 293 -5.82 1.02 -17.49
C TYR A 293 -6.72 0.26 -18.48
N HIS A 294 -7.68 0.94 -19.12
CA HIS A 294 -8.48 0.36 -20.20
C HIS A 294 -7.61 -0.21 -21.31
N ASN A 295 -6.52 0.46 -21.69
CA ASN A 295 -5.63 0.00 -22.76
C ASN A 295 -4.84 -1.27 -22.35
N PHE A 296 -4.62 -1.46 -21.05
CA PHE A 296 -3.92 -2.61 -20.49
C PHE A 296 -4.88 -3.74 -20.03
N ASN A 297 -6.18 -3.53 -20.23
CA ASN A 297 -7.24 -4.49 -19.93
C ASN A 297 -8.09 -4.76 -21.18
N ASP A 298 -7.45 -4.89 -22.34
CA ASP A 298 -8.09 -5.21 -23.64
C ASP A 298 -9.23 -4.27 -24.06
N GLY A 299 -9.25 -3.03 -23.55
CA GLY A 299 -10.34 -2.07 -23.73
C GLY A 299 -11.62 -2.41 -22.93
N GLU A 300 -11.58 -3.42 -22.08
CA GLU A 300 -12.71 -3.86 -21.27
C GLU A 300 -12.81 -3.12 -19.93
N GLN A 301 -14.03 -3.09 -19.38
CA GLN A 301 -14.23 -2.67 -17.99
C GLN A 301 -13.65 -3.72 -17.03
N TRP A 302 -13.20 -3.27 -15.87
CA TRP A 302 -12.77 -4.13 -14.77
C TRP A 302 -13.53 -3.81 -13.50
N TYR A 303 -13.29 -4.62 -12.47
CA TYR A 303 -13.94 -4.50 -11.18
C TYR A 303 -12.94 -4.27 -10.08
N ASP A 304 -13.03 -3.10 -9.48
CA ASP A 304 -12.32 -2.78 -8.25
C ASP A 304 -13.22 -3.05 -7.05
N TYR A 305 -12.71 -3.75 -6.03
CA TYR A 305 -13.47 -3.97 -4.81
C TYR A 305 -12.59 -4.09 -3.58
N SER A 306 -13.14 -3.66 -2.45
CA SER A 306 -12.53 -3.82 -1.14
C SER A 306 -13.57 -4.10 -0.09
N GLY A 307 -13.17 -4.75 0.98
CA GLY A 307 -14.08 -5.07 2.07
C GLY A 307 -13.36 -5.66 3.26
N GLY A 308 -14.11 -5.79 4.34
CA GLY A 308 -13.58 -6.41 5.54
C GLY A 308 -14.67 -6.89 6.48
N LEU A 309 -14.22 -7.69 7.42
CA LEU A 309 -15.05 -8.31 8.43
C LEU A 309 -14.25 -8.40 9.73
N ILE A 310 -14.89 -8.04 10.82
CA ILE A 310 -14.40 -8.19 12.19
C ILE A 310 -15.53 -8.87 12.94
N PHE A 311 -15.29 -10.12 13.31
CA PHE A 311 -16.22 -10.97 14.03
C PHE A 311 -15.58 -11.44 15.33
N GLY A 312 -16.35 -11.42 16.40
CA GLY A 312 -15.98 -12.11 17.62
C GLY A 312 -17.19 -12.56 18.41
N TYR A 313 -17.04 -13.73 19.04
CA TYR A 313 -18.08 -14.39 19.79
C TYR A 313 -17.51 -15.07 21.03
N LYS A 314 -18.10 -14.79 22.19
CA LYS A 314 -17.81 -15.46 23.47
C LYS A 314 -18.83 -16.57 23.67
N LEU A 315 -18.42 -17.83 23.48
CA LEU A 315 -19.27 -19.00 23.71
C LEU A 315 -19.65 -19.10 25.19
N ASN A 316 -18.71 -18.79 26.07
CA ASN A 316 -18.92 -18.67 27.52
C ASN A 316 -17.90 -17.67 28.11
N ARG A 317 -17.73 -17.65 29.44
CA ARG A 317 -16.79 -16.73 30.11
C ARG A 317 -15.31 -17.05 29.84
N ASN A 318 -15.03 -18.29 29.46
CA ASN A 318 -13.67 -18.82 29.32
C ASN A 318 -13.28 -18.97 27.86
N LEU A 319 -14.22 -19.28 26.97
CA LEU A 319 -13.98 -19.62 25.58
C LEU A 319 -14.59 -18.57 24.66
N GLY A 320 -13.76 -18.02 23.77
CA GLY A 320 -14.19 -17.14 22.69
C GLY A 320 -13.47 -17.45 21.39
N VAL A 321 -14.07 -17.00 20.30
CA VAL A 321 -13.52 -17.12 18.94
C VAL A 321 -13.56 -15.75 18.26
N PHE A 322 -12.62 -15.51 17.35
CA PHE A 322 -12.60 -14.32 16.53
C PHE A 322 -12.11 -14.63 15.12
N ALA A 323 -12.55 -13.80 14.17
CA ALA A 323 -12.08 -13.78 12.80
C ALA A 323 -12.15 -12.34 12.31
N GLU A 324 -11.02 -11.80 11.86
CA GLU A 324 -10.90 -10.43 11.38
C GLU A 324 -10.06 -10.41 10.11
N GLY A 325 -10.42 -9.58 9.14
CA GLY A 325 -9.63 -9.40 7.95
C GLY A 325 -10.16 -8.32 7.02
N LYS A 326 -9.30 -7.91 6.10
CA LYS A 326 -9.60 -7.00 5.00
C LYS A 326 -9.05 -7.60 3.71
N TYR A 327 -9.69 -7.27 2.60
CA TYR A 327 -9.28 -7.65 1.26
C TYR A 327 -9.48 -6.46 0.33
N ASN A 328 -8.55 -6.25 -0.59
CA ASN A 328 -8.63 -5.26 -1.63
C ASN A 328 -8.17 -5.87 -2.96
N LYS A 329 -8.84 -5.48 -4.03
CA LYS A 329 -8.41 -5.74 -5.40
C LYS A 329 -8.62 -4.48 -6.23
N TYR A 330 -7.54 -3.81 -6.63
CA TYR A 330 -7.56 -2.66 -7.53
C TYR A 330 -6.59 -2.89 -8.70
N TRP A 331 -7.00 -2.55 -9.93
CA TRP A 331 -6.16 -2.74 -11.14
C TRP A 331 -5.59 -4.15 -11.28
N ASN A 332 -6.39 -5.16 -10.94
CA ASN A 332 -6.00 -6.58 -10.85
C ASN A 332 -4.89 -6.94 -9.85
N ARG A 333 -4.44 -6.00 -9.02
CA ARG A 333 -3.56 -6.27 -7.87
C ARG A 333 -4.39 -6.57 -6.63
N GLU A 334 -4.00 -7.60 -5.90
CA GLU A 334 -4.72 -8.09 -4.73
C GLU A 334 -3.84 -8.00 -3.49
N TRP A 335 -4.37 -7.45 -2.40
CA TRP A 335 -3.71 -7.46 -1.10
C TRP A 335 -4.73 -7.60 0.02
N TYR A 336 -4.37 -8.40 1.01
CA TYR A 336 -5.27 -8.79 2.08
C TYR A 336 -4.51 -9.13 3.34
N ASP A 337 -5.19 -9.01 4.46
CA ASP A 337 -4.68 -9.35 5.78
C ASP A 337 -5.80 -10.03 6.56
N PHE A 338 -5.49 -11.09 7.28
CA PHE A 338 -6.46 -11.77 8.13
C PHE A 338 -5.83 -12.33 9.40
N LYS A 339 -6.65 -12.44 10.44
CA LYS A 339 -6.33 -13.16 11.67
C LYS A 339 -7.60 -13.86 12.18
N ALA A 340 -7.45 -15.08 12.66
CA ALA A 340 -8.52 -15.81 13.30
C ALA A 340 -7.95 -16.62 14.47
N GLY A 341 -8.77 -16.91 15.46
CA GLY A 341 -8.29 -17.65 16.61
C GLY A 341 -9.34 -17.98 17.65
N ILE A 342 -8.90 -18.78 18.61
CA ILE A 342 -9.67 -19.23 19.76
C ILE A 342 -8.93 -18.77 21.01
N ASN A 343 -9.63 -18.10 21.91
CA ASN A 343 -9.11 -17.66 23.20
C ASN A 343 -9.74 -18.49 24.31
N TYR A 344 -8.92 -19.17 25.12
CA TYR A 344 -9.35 -19.90 26.31
C TYR A 344 -8.67 -19.33 27.58
N ILE A 345 -9.47 -18.88 28.54
CA ILE A 345 -9.01 -18.37 29.82
C ILE A 345 -8.94 -19.54 30.82
N ILE A 346 -7.72 -19.88 31.24
CA ILE A 346 -7.43 -20.87 32.29
C ILE A 346 -7.45 -20.15 33.65
N PHE A 347 -8.06 -20.77 34.65
CA PHE A 347 -8.09 -20.30 36.05
C PHE A 347 -7.34 -21.24 36.96
#